data_AF-A0A382MII1-F1
#
_entry.id   AF-A0A382MII1-F1
#
_cell.length_a   1.000
_cell.length_b   1.000
_cell.length_c   1.000
_cell.angle_alpha   90.00
_cell.angle_beta   90.00
_cell.angle_gamma   90.00
#
_symmetry.space_group_name_H-M   'P 1'
#
loop_
_entity.id
_entity.type
_entity.pdbx_description
1 polymer ?
#
loop_
_entity_poly.entity_id
_entity_poly.type
_entity_poly.pdbx_seq_one_letter_code
_entity_poly.pdbx_strand_id
1 'polypeptide(L)'
;MSSVIDNVKHPLESETYRLKCKEILDKEGVLVLKELLQPNIIQKILKEAESQEHLAYFCVNNHNVYLEPLDNSYSSNHARNRNIVSSKGCITDNQVPIDSPLRILYDSDEFKGFLCSVLGEKSLYKYDDDLSSINIHYAN
;
A
#
# COMPACT_ATOMS: atom_id res chain seq x y z
N MET A 1 -13.31 10.29 9.78
CA MET A 1 -12.22 9.32 10.00
C MET A 1 -12.63 8.17 10.90
N SER A 2 -13.34 8.43 12.00
CA SER A 2 -13.85 7.43 12.94
C SER A 2 -14.69 6.29 12.34
N SER A 3 -15.28 6.47 11.16
CA SER A 3 -16.00 5.43 10.43
C SER A 3 -15.09 4.50 9.62
N VAL A 4 -13.82 4.85 9.43
CA VAL A 4 -12.83 4.15 8.59
C VAL A 4 -11.80 3.43 9.47
N ILE A 5 -11.27 4.13 10.47
CA ILE A 5 -10.21 3.64 11.35
C ILE A 5 -10.72 3.34 12.77
N ASP A 6 -9.99 2.49 13.49
CA ASP A 6 -10.20 2.28 14.93
C ASP A 6 -9.49 3.36 15.76
N ASN A 7 -10.21 4.45 16.03
CA ASN A 7 -9.72 5.58 16.83
C ASN A 7 -9.49 5.25 18.31
N VAL A 8 -10.08 4.17 18.82
CA VAL A 8 -9.84 3.74 20.21
C VAL A 8 -8.47 3.11 20.30
N LYS A 9 -8.14 2.25 19.33
CA LYS A 9 -6.84 1.58 19.26
C LYS A 9 -5.73 2.47 18.69
N HIS A 10 -6.09 3.36 17.78
CA HIS A 10 -5.20 4.26 17.05
C HIS A 10 -5.68 5.71 17.17
N PRO A 11 -5.50 6.36 18.34
CA PRO A 11 -5.89 7.76 18.53
C PRO A 11 -4.91 8.68 17.79
N LEU A 12 -5.12 8.87 16.48
CA LEU A 12 -4.16 9.53 15.59
C LEU A 12 -3.86 10.99 15.96
N GLU A 13 -4.76 11.68 16.64
CA GLU A 13 -4.56 13.05 17.11
C GLU A 13 -3.79 13.14 18.44
N SER A 14 -3.61 12.02 19.15
CA SER A 14 -2.88 12.01 20.42
C SER A 14 -1.38 12.21 20.20
N GLU A 15 -0.82 13.25 20.79
CA GLU A 15 0.62 13.53 20.76
C GLU A 15 1.43 12.39 21.38
N THR A 16 1.00 11.85 22.52
CA THR A 16 1.64 10.70 23.17
C THR A 16 1.65 9.47 22.25
N TYR A 17 0.56 9.24 21.51
CA TYR A 17 0.49 8.13 20.57
C TYR A 17 1.43 8.33 19.37
N ARG A 18 1.49 9.55 18.83
CA ARG A 18 2.41 9.92 17.74
C ARG A 18 3.87 9.75 18.15
N LEU A 19 4.25 10.24 19.33
CA LEU A 19 5.61 10.10 19.88
C LEU A 19 5.99 8.62 20.01
N LYS A 20 5.12 7.81 20.61
CA LYS A 20 5.35 6.36 20.74
C LYS A 20 5.52 5.68 19.37
N CYS A 21 4.68 6.04 18.39
CA CYS A 21 4.78 5.51 17.03
C CYS A 21 6.10 5.89 16.36
N LYS A 22 6.53 7.15 16.53
CA LYS A 22 7.82 7.64 16.04
C LYS A 22 8.99 6.90 16.69
N GLU A 23 8.99 6.74 18.01
CA GLU A 23 10.05 6.02 18.73
C GLU A 23 10.18 4.56 18.24
N ILE A 24 9.04 3.89 17.99
CA ILE A 24 9.04 2.53 17.42
C ILE A 24 9.64 2.54 16.01
N LEU A 25 9.20 3.47 15.16
CA LEU A 25 9.71 3.58 13.79
C LEU A 25 11.22 3.87 13.76
N ASP A 26 11.68 4.84 14.55
CA ASP A 26 13.09 5.24 14.61
C ASP A 26 13.98 4.09 15.12
N LYS A 27 13.46 3.25 16.03
CA LYS A 27 14.18 2.13 16.62
C LYS A 27 14.19 0.87 15.74
N GLU A 28 13.04 0.51 15.18
CA GLU A 28 12.83 -0.77 14.49
C GLU A 28 12.89 -0.64 12.96
N GLY A 29 12.88 0.59 12.43
CA GLY A 29 12.79 0.88 11.00
C GLY A 29 11.41 0.59 10.38
N VAL A 30 10.46 0.09 11.18
CA VAL A 30 9.10 -0.26 10.74
C VAL A 30 8.08 -0.01 11.86
N LEU A 31 6.89 0.45 11.48
CA LEU A 31 5.75 0.60 12.37
C LEU A 31 4.57 -0.22 11.86
N VAL A 32 4.04 -1.11 12.70
CA VAL A 32 2.87 -1.94 12.37
C VAL A 32 1.64 -1.43 13.13
N LEU A 33 0.69 -0.84 12.39
CA LEU A 33 -0.61 -0.41 12.92
C LEU A 33 -1.63 -1.56 12.80
N LYS A 34 -1.55 -2.52 13.71
CA LYS A 34 -2.41 -3.71 13.70
C LYS A 34 -3.88 -3.33 13.90
N GLU A 35 -4.76 -3.76 13.00
CA GLU A 35 -6.21 -3.48 13.06
C GLU A 35 -6.53 -1.98 12.98
N LEU A 36 -5.75 -1.24 12.16
CA LEU A 36 -6.00 0.18 11.91
C LEU A 36 -7.39 0.43 11.32
N LEU A 37 -7.77 -0.35 10.31
CA LEU A 37 -9.07 -0.21 9.66
C LEU A 37 -10.14 -1.00 10.40
N GLN A 38 -11.33 -0.44 10.47
CA GLN A 38 -12.49 -1.14 11.00
C GLN A 38 -12.79 -2.40 10.16
N PRO A 39 -13.18 -3.53 10.76
CA PRO A 39 -13.43 -4.78 10.03
C PRO A 39 -14.47 -4.64 8.90
N ASN A 40 -15.54 -3.88 9.13
CA ASN A 40 -16.57 -3.62 8.12
C ASN A 40 -16.04 -2.79 6.93
N ILE A 41 -15.02 -1.97 7.15
CA ILE A 41 -14.38 -1.15 6.12
C ILE A 41 -13.47 -2.00 5.25
N ILE A 42 -12.72 -2.92 5.85
CA ILE A 42 -11.95 -3.93 5.11
C ILE A 42 -12.88 -4.71 4.18
N GLN A 43 -14.04 -5.15 4.66
CA GLN A 43 -15.03 -5.86 3.82
C GLN A 43 -15.55 -5.02 2.65
N LYS A 44 -15.76 -3.71 2.87
CA LYS A 44 -16.16 -2.79 1.78
C LYS A 44 -15.06 -2.65 0.73
N ILE A 45 -13.81 -2.46 1.16
CA ILE A 45 -12.66 -2.34 0.26
C ILE A 45 -12.49 -3.62 -0.56
N LEU A 46 -12.61 -4.80 0.07
CA LEU A 46 -12.52 -6.08 -0.64
C LEU A 46 -13.63 -6.22 -1.68
N LYS A 47 -14.89 -5.96 -1.32
CA LYS A 47 -16.01 -6.05 -2.25
C LYS A 47 -15.88 -5.07 -3.42
N GLU A 48 -15.41 -3.84 -3.14
CA GLU A 48 -15.10 -2.83 -4.16
C GLU A 48 -14.02 -3.35 -5.12
N ALA A 49 -12.89 -3.80 -4.58
CA ALA A 49 -11.77 -4.32 -5.36
C ALA A 49 -12.17 -5.53 -6.22
N GLU A 50 -12.91 -6.50 -5.67
CA GLU A 50 -13.43 -7.66 -6.42
C GLU A 50 -14.34 -7.22 -7.57
N SER A 51 -15.23 -6.24 -7.33
CA SER A 51 -16.12 -5.74 -8.38
C SER A 51 -15.38 -5.04 -9.52
N GLN A 52 -14.20 -4.49 -9.25
CA GLN A 52 -13.38 -3.74 -10.21
C GLN A 52 -12.23 -4.57 -10.81
N GLU A 53 -12.04 -5.82 -10.40
CA GLU A 53 -10.93 -6.67 -10.87
C GLU A 53 -10.90 -6.80 -12.40
N HIS A 54 -12.06 -6.84 -13.06
CA HIS A 54 -12.18 -6.89 -14.51
C HIS A 54 -11.59 -5.66 -15.24
N LEU A 55 -11.32 -4.58 -14.53
CA LEU A 55 -10.66 -3.37 -15.04
C LEU A 55 -9.14 -3.42 -14.85
N ALA A 56 -8.62 -4.40 -14.10
CA ALA A 56 -7.21 -4.47 -13.77
C ALA A 56 -6.38 -4.79 -15.01
N TYR A 57 -5.26 -4.06 -15.15
CA TYR A 57 -4.27 -4.35 -16.17
C TYR A 57 -3.32 -5.43 -15.65
N PHE A 58 -3.39 -6.62 -16.26
CA PHE A 58 -2.57 -7.77 -15.86
C PHE A 58 -1.29 -7.87 -16.69
N CYS A 59 -0.15 -7.86 -16.00
CA CYS A 59 1.15 -8.20 -16.56
C CYS A 59 1.61 -9.56 -16.04
N VAL A 60 2.11 -10.40 -16.94
CA VAL A 60 2.84 -11.62 -16.59
C VAL A 60 4.27 -11.44 -17.08
N ASN A 61 5.21 -11.44 -16.13
CA ASN A 61 6.62 -11.26 -16.41
C ASN A 61 7.39 -12.51 -16.04
N ASN A 62 8.27 -12.94 -16.95
CA ASN A 62 9.28 -13.95 -16.71
C ASN A 62 10.61 -13.25 -16.42
N HIS A 63 11.20 -13.50 -15.27
CA HIS A 63 12.46 -12.87 -14.89
C HIS A 63 13.29 -13.78 -13.98
N ASN A 64 14.59 -13.52 -13.88
CA ASN A 64 15.40 -14.06 -12.78
C ASN A 64 15.43 -13.04 -11.62
N VAL A 65 16.06 -13.40 -10.49
CA VAL A 65 16.15 -12.52 -9.32
C VAL A 65 16.96 -11.25 -9.55
N TYR A 66 17.72 -11.18 -10.65
CA TYR A 66 18.53 -10.03 -11.03
C TYR A 66 17.87 -9.14 -12.09
N LEU A 67 16.70 -9.54 -12.62
CA LEU A 67 15.99 -8.85 -13.72
C LEU A 67 16.85 -8.68 -14.99
N GLU A 68 17.80 -9.58 -15.23
CA GLU A 68 18.71 -9.54 -16.38
C GLU A 68 18.40 -10.63 -17.43
N PRO A 69 18.88 -10.49 -18.67
CA PRO A 69 18.87 -11.60 -19.64
C PRO A 69 19.61 -12.84 -19.10
N LEU A 70 19.30 -14.02 -19.63
CA LEU A 70 19.98 -15.27 -19.26
C LEU A 70 21.47 -15.21 -19.61
N ASP A 71 22.30 -15.82 -18.76
CA ASP A 71 23.74 -15.94 -18.96
C ASP A 71 24.11 -17.39 -19.26
N ASN A 72 24.58 -17.66 -20.47
CA ASN A 72 24.92 -19.00 -20.94
C ASN A 72 26.09 -19.65 -20.18
N SER A 73 26.81 -18.89 -19.33
CA SER A 73 27.86 -19.41 -18.46
C SER A 73 27.32 -20.23 -17.28
N TYR A 74 26.01 -20.15 -17.00
CA TYR A 74 25.37 -20.83 -15.87
C TYR A 74 24.24 -21.76 -16.30
N SER A 75 23.96 -22.79 -15.51
CA SER A 75 22.81 -23.68 -15.74
C SER A 75 21.49 -22.96 -15.47
N SER A 76 20.38 -23.47 -16.03
CA SER A 76 19.04 -22.91 -15.82
C SER A 76 18.56 -22.92 -14.36
N ASN A 77 19.10 -23.82 -13.54
CA ASN A 77 18.75 -23.91 -12.11
C ASN A 77 19.61 -22.99 -11.23
N HIS A 78 20.67 -22.39 -11.77
CA HIS A 78 21.48 -21.41 -11.05
C HIS A 78 20.65 -20.14 -10.76
N ALA A 79 20.88 -19.48 -9.62
CA ALA A 79 20.13 -18.28 -9.24
C ALA A 79 20.16 -17.18 -10.33
N ARG A 80 21.26 -17.11 -11.10
CA ARG A 80 21.44 -16.20 -12.24
C ARG A 80 20.44 -16.41 -13.38
N ASN A 81 19.97 -17.65 -13.58
CA ASN A 81 19.14 -18.03 -14.72
C ASN A 81 17.78 -18.62 -14.33
N ARG A 82 17.57 -18.94 -13.05
CA ARG A 82 16.33 -19.52 -12.57
C ARG A 82 15.16 -18.59 -12.86
N ASN A 83 14.26 -19.04 -13.73
CA ASN A 83 13.10 -18.28 -14.12
C ASN A 83 12.07 -18.23 -12.98
N ILE A 84 11.52 -17.05 -12.76
CA ILE A 84 10.45 -16.75 -11.83
C ILE A 84 9.35 -16.10 -12.65
N VAL A 85 8.14 -16.66 -12.53
CA VAL A 85 6.94 -16.06 -13.10
C VAL A 85 6.33 -15.17 -12.04
N SER A 86 6.11 -13.90 -12.36
CA SER A 86 5.28 -13.02 -11.56
C SER A 86 4.07 -12.56 -12.36
N SER A 87 2.90 -12.64 -11.73
CA SER A 87 1.65 -12.04 -12.20
C SER A 87 1.36 -10.83 -11.32
N LYS A 88 1.01 -9.70 -11.93
CA LYS A 88 0.52 -8.52 -11.21
C LYS A 88 -0.62 -7.89 -12.02
N GLY A 89 -1.81 -7.90 -11.46
CA GLY A 89 -2.91 -7.03 -11.88
C GLY A 89 -2.88 -5.75 -11.06
N CYS A 90 -3.22 -4.61 -11.67
CA CYS A 90 -3.37 -3.34 -10.96
C CYS A 90 -4.55 -2.54 -11.51
N ILE A 91 -5.33 -1.94 -10.61
CA ILE A 91 -6.11 -0.74 -10.91
C ILE A 91 -5.47 0.47 -10.24
N THR A 92 -5.46 1.58 -10.97
CA THR A 92 -4.75 2.82 -10.59
C THR A 92 -5.69 3.87 -9.99
N ASP A 93 -5.12 4.96 -9.49
CA ASP A 93 -5.82 5.98 -8.69
C ASP A 93 -7.10 6.51 -9.37
N ASN A 94 -7.04 6.79 -10.67
CA ASN A 94 -8.16 7.25 -11.49
C ASN A 94 -9.33 6.24 -11.62
N GLN A 95 -9.12 4.96 -11.30
CA GLN A 95 -10.15 3.91 -11.35
C GLN A 95 -10.77 3.64 -9.97
N VAL A 96 -10.15 4.12 -8.89
CA VAL A 96 -10.67 3.98 -7.52
C VAL A 96 -11.87 4.91 -7.33
N PRO A 97 -13.02 4.41 -6.83
CA PRO A 97 -14.22 5.21 -6.65
C PRO A 97 -14.00 6.43 -5.75
N ILE A 98 -14.73 7.51 -6.02
CA ILE A 98 -14.64 8.75 -5.24
C ILE A 98 -15.09 8.57 -3.78
N ASP A 99 -16.04 7.65 -3.54
CA ASP A 99 -16.58 7.28 -2.24
C ASP A 99 -15.87 6.08 -1.61
N SER A 100 -14.77 5.61 -2.24
CA SER A 100 -13.97 4.50 -1.72
C SER A 100 -13.45 4.82 -0.31
N PRO A 101 -13.52 3.86 0.64
CA PRO A 101 -12.91 4.05 1.95
C PRO A 101 -11.39 4.31 1.87
N LEU A 102 -10.71 3.79 0.84
CA LEU A 102 -9.28 4.06 0.63
C LEU A 102 -9.05 5.52 0.25
N ARG A 103 -9.92 6.12 -0.58
CA ARG A 103 -9.88 7.54 -0.94
C ARG A 103 -10.09 8.42 0.30
N ILE A 104 -11.10 8.10 1.11
CA ILE A 104 -11.38 8.81 2.37
C ILE A 104 -10.17 8.79 3.31
N LEU A 105 -9.49 7.63 3.42
CA LEU A 105 -8.29 7.51 4.23
C LEU A 105 -7.11 8.31 3.64
N TYR A 106 -6.87 8.17 2.34
CA TYR A 106 -5.75 8.80 1.64
C TYR A 106 -5.84 10.34 1.69
N ASP A 107 -7.04 10.89 1.54
CA ASP A 107 -7.27 12.33 1.49
C ASP A 107 -7.36 12.98 2.88
N SER A 108 -7.48 12.18 3.93
CA SER A 108 -7.59 12.61 5.32
C SER A 108 -6.44 13.49 5.82
N ASP A 109 -6.74 14.73 6.20
CA ASP A 109 -5.77 15.61 6.87
C ASP A 109 -5.34 15.08 8.23
N GLU A 110 -6.23 14.40 8.96
CA GLU A 110 -5.93 13.76 10.24
C GLU A 110 -4.88 12.65 10.06
N PHE A 111 -5.07 11.80 9.05
CA PHE A 111 -4.15 10.70 8.76
C PHE A 111 -2.82 11.21 8.20
N LYS A 112 -2.84 12.18 7.27
CA LYS A 112 -1.63 12.85 6.77
C LYS A 112 -0.87 13.52 7.90
N GLY A 113 -1.55 14.22 8.81
CA GLY A 113 -0.95 14.87 9.97
C GLY A 113 -0.30 13.88 10.94
N PHE A 114 -0.94 12.72 11.15
CA PHE A 114 -0.33 11.61 11.89
C PHE A 114 0.93 11.10 11.20
N LEU A 115 0.89 10.82 9.89
CA LEU A 115 2.05 10.34 9.13
C LEU A 115 3.19 11.35 9.15
N CYS A 116 2.92 12.64 8.90
CA CYS A 116 3.92 13.71 9.03
C CYS A 116 4.61 13.69 10.39
N SER A 117 3.83 13.59 11.48
CA SER A 117 4.36 13.55 12.83
C SER A 117 5.24 12.32 13.10
N VAL A 118 4.84 11.15 12.60
CA VAL A 118 5.59 9.89 12.82
C VAL A 118 6.85 9.85 11.97
N LEU A 119 6.75 10.28 10.71
CA LEU A 119 7.86 10.29 9.74
C LEU A 119 8.84 11.44 9.97
N GLY A 120 8.45 12.48 10.73
CA GLY A 120 9.25 13.70 10.90
C GLY A 120 9.20 14.63 9.69
N GLU A 121 8.15 14.51 8.87
CA GLU A 121 7.96 15.30 7.66
C GLU A 121 7.09 16.52 7.91
N LYS A 122 7.37 17.61 7.18
CA LYS A 122 6.57 18.84 7.29
C LYS A 122 5.21 18.72 6.65
N SER A 123 5.12 18.00 5.52
CA SER A 123 3.92 17.88 4.70
C SER A 123 4.03 16.66 3.81
N LEU A 124 2.88 16.06 3.48
CA LEU A 124 2.73 15.03 2.46
C LEU A 124 1.91 15.59 1.31
N TYR A 125 2.38 15.36 0.08
CA TYR A 125 1.73 15.82 -1.13
C TYR A 125 1.26 14.63 -1.96
N LYS A 126 0.13 14.79 -2.64
CA LYS A 126 -0.31 13.84 -3.67
C LYS A 126 0.76 13.78 -4.77
N TYR A 127 0.93 12.62 -5.40
CA TYR A 127 1.61 12.55 -6.68
C TYR A 127 0.89 13.42 -7.72
N ASP A 128 1.67 14.06 -8.59
CA ASP A 128 1.14 14.83 -9.73
C ASP A 128 0.61 13.90 -10.84
N ASP A 129 1.01 12.62 -10.81
CA ASP A 129 0.48 11.57 -11.68
C ASP A 129 -0.86 11.05 -11.17
N ASP A 130 -1.87 11.15 -12.03
CA ASP A 130 -3.25 10.70 -11.79
C ASP A 130 -3.42 9.18 -11.66
N LEU A 131 -2.34 8.40 -11.84
CA LEU A 131 -2.38 6.94 -11.69
C LEU A 131 -1.78 6.46 -10.35
N SER A 132 -0.89 7.23 -9.73
CA SER A 132 0.08 6.70 -8.75
C SER A 132 -0.37 6.71 -7.29
N SER A 133 -1.40 7.47 -6.91
CA SER A 133 -1.73 7.69 -5.50
C SER A 133 -2.29 6.45 -4.78
N ILE A 134 -3.39 5.88 -5.26
CA ILE A 134 -3.97 4.64 -4.72
C ILE A 134 -3.86 3.56 -5.77
N ASN A 135 -3.18 2.46 -5.43
CA ASN A 135 -3.05 1.29 -6.31
C ASN A 135 -3.59 0.06 -5.58
N ILE A 136 -4.46 -0.70 -6.25
CA ILE A 136 -4.97 -1.98 -5.75
C ILE A 136 -4.39 -3.08 -6.63
N HIS A 137 -3.59 -3.95 -6.01
CA HIS A 137 -2.90 -5.03 -6.71
C HIS A 137 -3.64 -6.35 -6.56
N TYR A 138 -3.77 -7.05 -7.67
CA TYR A 138 -4.34 -8.39 -7.77
C TYR A 138 -3.21 -9.37 -8.05
N ALA A 139 -3.15 -10.45 -7.27
CA ALA A 139 -2.21 -11.54 -7.47
C ALA A 139 -3.01 -12.81 -7.76
N ASN A 140 -2.67 -13.48 -8.86
CA ASN A 140 -3.22 -14.78 -9.25
C ASN A 140 -2.28 -15.91 -8.84
#